data_AF-A0A1U7GJZ1-F1
#
_entry.id   AF-A0A1U7GJZ1-F1
#
_cell.length_a   1.000
_cell.length_b   1.000
_cell.length_c   1.000
_cell.angle_alpha   90.00
_cell.angle_beta   90.00
_cell.angle_gamma   90.00
#
_symmetry.space_group_name_H-M   'P 1'
#
loop_
_entity.id
_entity.type
_entity.pdbx_description
1 polymer ?
#
loop_
_entity_poly.entity_id
_entity_poly.type
_entity_poly.pdbx_seq_one_letter_code
_entity_poly.pdbx_strand_id
1 'polypeptide(L)'
;MSANGPGSPRRPPLVRRLWFWAALALAAVVCLGPSPTSRRPSTCVECRMDRTEWRCLGWAWTSEEATDLSLWYQGEVDPGHSHTWVPRGRCERIGIPGLYSGFACSMGHRVAGLSRHFQREIYEHFDDPREAGRLFASLASWDDDANARFNSVVEWALEDYPRPWPVWLAEHRRPDDDKASP
;
A
#
# COMPACT_ATOMS: atom_id res chain seq x y z
N MET A 1 66.36 52.37 -1.87
CA MET A 1 66.18 51.37 -2.94
C MET A 1 65.14 50.36 -2.48
N SER A 2 64.29 49.94 -3.43
CA SER A 2 63.28 48.87 -3.37
C SER A 2 62.01 49.12 -2.53
N ALA A 3 61.02 49.71 -3.19
CA ALA A 3 59.62 49.61 -2.81
C ALA A 3 59.10 48.20 -3.18
N ASN A 4 58.82 47.37 -2.17
CA ASN A 4 58.04 46.15 -2.33
C ASN A 4 56.56 46.52 -2.47
N GLY A 5 56.06 46.57 -3.71
CA GLY A 5 54.63 46.74 -3.98
C GLY A 5 53.83 45.54 -3.47
N PRO A 6 52.66 45.75 -2.84
CA PRO A 6 51.80 44.66 -2.40
C PRO A 6 51.28 43.89 -3.61
N GLY A 7 51.69 42.61 -3.71
CA GLY A 7 51.25 41.71 -4.77
C GLY A 7 49.73 41.61 -4.77
N SER A 8 49.11 42.10 -5.84
CA SER A 8 47.68 41.97 -6.08
C SER A 8 47.28 40.48 -6.02
N PRO A 9 46.23 40.12 -5.26
CA PRO A 9 45.80 38.74 -5.13
C PRO A 9 45.37 38.21 -6.50
N ARG A 10 46.14 37.27 -7.05
CA ARG A 10 45.82 36.59 -8.31
C ARG A 10 44.47 35.90 -8.15
N ARG A 11 43.46 36.43 -8.84
CA ARG A 11 42.14 35.79 -8.92
C ARG A 11 42.34 34.38 -9.50
N PRO A 12 41.76 33.34 -8.89
CA PRO A 12 41.88 31.98 -9.41
C PRO A 12 41.28 31.93 -10.82
N PRO A 13 41.84 31.10 -11.72
CA PRO A 13 41.31 30.95 -13.06
C PRO A 13 39.86 30.48 -13.01
N LEU A 14 39.01 30.97 -13.92
CA LEU A 14 37.56 30.68 -13.98
C LEU A 14 37.27 29.16 -13.93
N VAL A 15 38.17 28.36 -14.50
CA VAL A 15 38.13 26.88 -14.49
C VAL A 15 38.10 26.31 -13.07
N ARG A 16 38.88 26.87 -12.14
CA ARG A 16 38.95 26.40 -10.74
C ARG A 16 37.67 26.70 -9.96
N ARG A 17 36.97 27.80 -10.30
CA ARG A 17 35.65 28.12 -9.74
C ARG A 17 34.58 27.16 -10.25
N LEU A 18 34.59 26.83 -11.55
CA LEU A 18 33.65 25.87 -12.12
C LEU A 18 33.80 24.48 -11.49
N TRP A 19 35.03 23.99 -11.33
CA TRP A 19 35.29 22.70 -10.67
C TRP A 19 34.82 22.67 -9.21
N PHE A 20 35.01 23.76 -8.46
CA PHE A 20 34.51 23.86 -7.09
C PHE A 20 32.98 23.72 -7.02
N TRP A 21 32.25 24.44 -7.88
CA TRP A 21 30.79 24.34 -7.92
C TRP A 21 30.29 22.98 -8.43
N ALA A 22 30.97 22.39 -9.41
CA ALA A 22 30.65 21.03 -9.88
C ALA A 22 30.88 19.99 -8.77
N ALA A 23 31.99 20.08 -8.03
CA ALA A 23 32.27 19.20 -6.90
C ALA A 23 31.26 19.40 -5.76
N LEU A 24 30.86 20.64 -5.48
CA LEU A 24 29.83 20.95 -4.48
C LEU A 24 28.46 20.40 -4.89
N ALA A 25 28.07 20.54 -6.16
CA ALA A 25 26.83 20.00 -6.69
C ALA A 25 26.82 18.46 -6.64
N LEU A 26 27.93 17.82 -7.03
CA LEU A 26 28.09 16.37 -6.93
C LEU A 26 28.05 15.90 -5.47
N ALA A 27 28.74 16.61 -4.57
CA ALA A 27 28.71 16.31 -3.14
C ALA A 27 27.30 16.48 -2.57
N ALA A 28 26.55 17.50 -2.98
CA ALA A 28 25.15 17.66 -2.61
C ALA A 28 24.30 16.49 -3.09
N VAL A 29 24.44 16.05 -4.35
CA VAL A 29 23.73 14.87 -4.88
C VAL A 29 24.08 13.59 -4.12
N VAL A 30 25.36 13.39 -3.80
CA VAL A 30 25.84 12.20 -3.06
C VAL A 30 25.41 12.24 -1.59
N CYS A 31 25.53 13.39 -0.92
CA CYS A 31 25.18 13.56 0.50
C CYS A 31 23.67 13.58 0.74
N LEU A 32 22.88 14.11 -0.21
CA LEU A 32 21.42 14.02 -0.14
C LEU A 32 20.92 12.60 -0.48
N GLY A 33 21.76 11.79 -1.13
CA GLY A 33 21.42 10.45 -1.60
C GLY A 33 20.22 10.45 -2.54
N PRO A 34 19.79 9.27 -3.04
CA PRO A 34 18.40 9.12 -3.41
C PRO A 34 17.59 9.41 -2.14
N SER A 35 16.89 10.53 -2.11
CA SER A 35 15.98 10.85 -1.02
C SER A 35 15.08 9.64 -0.75
N PRO A 36 14.77 9.30 0.51
CA PRO A 36 14.04 8.08 0.81
C PRO A 36 12.67 8.14 0.15
N THR A 37 12.56 7.48 -1.01
CA THR A 37 11.30 7.35 -1.72
C THR A 37 10.48 6.36 -0.92
N SER A 38 9.59 6.85 -0.06
CA SER A 38 8.71 5.94 0.68
C SER A 38 7.60 5.49 -0.27
N ARG A 39 7.45 4.18 -0.42
CA ARG A 39 6.39 3.57 -1.21
C ARG A 39 5.38 2.91 -0.27
N ARG A 40 4.12 3.34 -0.30
CA ARG A 40 3.04 2.76 0.51
C ARG A 40 2.01 2.12 -0.42
N PRO A 41 2.11 0.81 -0.68
CA PRO A 41 1.11 0.09 -1.46
C PRO A 41 -0.16 -0.11 -0.62
N SER A 42 -1.29 0.14 -1.25
CA SER A 42 -2.63 -0.02 -0.69
C SER A 42 -3.54 -0.59 -1.77
N THR A 43 -4.70 -1.09 -1.36
CA THR A 43 -5.69 -1.70 -2.25
C THR A 43 -7.08 -1.33 -1.77
N CYS A 44 -8.02 -1.18 -2.70
CA CYS A 44 -9.42 -1.02 -2.34
C CYS A 44 -9.93 -2.33 -1.74
N VAL A 45 -10.62 -2.26 -0.62
CA VAL A 45 -11.17 -3.43 0.07
C VAL A 45 -12.24 -4.13 -0.77
N GLU A 46 -13.05 -3.37 -1.51
CA GLU A 46 -14.18 -3.88 -2.29
C GLU A 46 -13.75 -4.37 -3.67
N CYS A 47 -13.18 -3.49 -4.49
CA CYS A 47 -12.87 -3.78 -5.90
C CYS A 47 -11.43 -4.23 -6.15
N ARG A 48 -10.56 -4.18 -5.12
CA ARG A 48 -9.12 -4.53 -5.20
C ARG A 48 -8.30 -3.77 -6.24
N MET A 49 -8.75 -2.58 -6.65
CA MET A 49 -7.90 -1.61 -7.33
C MET A 49 -6.64 -1.39 -6.50
N ASP A 50 -5.48 -1.27 -7.15
CA ASP A 50 -4.22 -1.01 -6.47
C ASP A 50 -3.95 0.50 -6.45
N ARG A 51 -3.46 0.99 -5.31
CA ARG A 51 -2.98 2.36 -5.17
C ARG A 51 -1.62 2.36 -4.52
N THR A 52 -0.65 2.99 -5.16
CA THR A 52 0.67 3.22 -4.58
C THR A 52 0.84 4.70 -4.31
N GLU A 53 1.04 5.05 -3.04
CA GLU A 53 1.48 6.38 -2.67
C GLU A 53 3.01 6.44 -2.65
N TRP A 54 3.55 7.44 -3.32
CA TRP A 54 4.97 7.76 -3.35
C TRP A 54 5.18 9.07 -2.63
N ARG A 55 6.22 9.13 -1.80
CA ARG A 55 6.68 10.39 -1.20
C ARG A 55 8.17 10.54 -1.39
N CYS A 56 8.59 11.71 -1.85
CA CYS A 56 9.99 12.08 -2.02
C CYS A 56 10.13 13.58 -1.74
N LEU A 57 11.04 13.95 -0.83
CA LEU A 57 11.35 15.37 -0.52
C LEU A 57 10.12 16.24 -0.18
N GLY A 58 9.13 15.66 0.51
CA GLY A 58 7.89 16.35 0.87
C GLY A 58 6.84 16.43 -0.26
N TRP A 59 7.18 16.03 -1.48
CA TRP A 59 6.20 15.83 -2.55
C TRP A 59 5.59 14.44 -2.44
N ALA A 60 4.27 14.38 -2.63
CA ALA A 60 3.50 13.15 -2.66
C ALA A 60 2.80 13.02 -4.01
N TRP A 61 2.85 11.84 -4.60
CA TRP A 61 2.06 11.49 -5.77
C TRP A 61 1.49 10.09 -5.62
N THR A 62 0.38 9.86 -6.28
CA THR A 62 -0.35 8.60 -6.21
C THR A 62 -0.45 8.01 -7.61
N SER A 63 -0.22 6.71 -7.73
CA SER A 63 -0.51 5.95 -8.93
C SER A 63 -1.58 4.93 -8.59
N GLU A 64 -2.65 4.91 -9.37
CA GLU A 64 -3.74 3.93 -9.26
C GLU A 64 -3.68 3.01 -10.48
N GLU A 65 -3.85 1.72 -10.23
CA GLU A 65 -3.79 0.67 -11.24
C GLU A 65 -5.05 -0.18 -11.14
N ALA A 66 -5.84 -0.15 -12.21
CA ALA A 66 -7.00 -1.01 -12.33
C ALA A 66 -6.55 -2.46 -12.49
N THR A 67 -7.25 -3.34 -11.78
CA THR A 67 -7.09 -4.80 -11.82
C THR A 67 -8.31 -5.42 -12.50
N ASP A 68 -8.20 -6.68 -12.94
CA ASP A 68 -9.33 -7.40 -13.56
C ASP A 68 -10.57 -7.41 -12.65
N LEU A 69 -10.38 -7.61 -11.34
CA LEU A 69 -11.48 -7.56 -10.38
C LEU A 69 -12.09 -6.16 -10.29
N SER A 70 -11.27 -5.10 -10.27
CA SER A 70 -11.82 -3.74 -10.18
C SER A 70 -12.55 -3.31 -11.44
N LEU A 71 -12.09 -3.75 -12.61
CA LEU A 71 -12.77 -3.49 -13.88
C LEU A 71 -14.11 -4.22 -13.93
N TRP A 72 -14.13 -5.49 -13.54
CA TRP A 72 -15.36 -6.26 -13.41
C TRP A 72 -16.32 -5.62 -12.39
N TYR A 73 -15.83 -5.24 -11.21
CA TYR A 73 -16.66 -4.64 -10.16
C TYR A 73 -17.29 -3.31 -10.60
N GLN A 74 -16.54 -2.47 -11.32
CA GLN A 74 -17.07 -1.23 -11.88
C GLN A 74 -18.12 -1.49 -12.98
N GLY A 75 -17.97 -2.56 -13.76
CA GLY A 75 -18.93 -2.92 -14.81
C GLY A 75 -20.21 -3.55 -14.28
N GLU A 76 -20.11 -4.43 -13.29
CA GLU A 76 -21.19 -5.33 -12.89
C GLU A 76 -21.81 -5.01 -11.52
N VAL A 77 -21.07 -4.38 -10.61
CA VAL A 77 -21.50 -4.20 -9.21
C VAL A 77 -21.80 -2.74 -8.90
N ASP A 78 -20.76 -1.90 -8.93
CA ASP A 78 -20.87 -0.47 -8.64
C ASP A 78 -19.81 0.36 -9.38
N PRO A 79 -20.19 1.06 -10.46
CA PRO A 79 -19.28 1.87 -11.26
C PRO A 79 -18.71 3.08 -10.50
N GLY A 80 -19.38 3.54 -9.45
CA GLY A 80 -19.09 4.81 -8.78
C GLY A 80 -18.74 4.67 -7.29
N HIS A 81 -18.43 3.47 -6.81
CA HIS A 81 -18.15 3.26 -5.39
C HIS A 81 -16.95 4.10 -4.90
N SER A 82 -17.03 4.52 -3.63
CA SER A 82 -15.91 5.20 -2.97
C SER A 82 -14.85 4.17 -2.56
N HIS A 83 -13.61 4.39 -2.98
CA HIS A 83 -12.53 3.46 -2.65
C HIS A 83 -12.12 3.54 -1.17
N THR A 84 -12.34 2.44 -0.45
CA THR A 84 -11.82 2.23 0.90
C THR A 84 -10.44 1.61 0.82
N TRP A 85 -9.39 2.42 0.99
CA TRP A 85 -7.99 1.98 0.84
C TRP A 85 -7.45 1.34 2.11
N VAL A 86 -6.98 0.10 2.01
CA VAL A 86 -6.26 -0.58 3.10
C VAL A 86 -4.81 -0.88 2.71
N PRO A 87 -3.86 -0.87 3.68
CA PRO A 87 -2.47 -1.20 3.40
C PRO A 87 -2.29 -2.61 2.85
N ARG A 88 -1.47 -2.77 1.81
CA ARG A 88 -1.03 -4.10 1.36
C ARG A 88 0.20 -4.53 2.13
N GLY A 89 0.35 -5.85 2.28
CA GLY A 89 1.57 -6.42 2.83
C GLY A 89 2.73 -6.10 1.91
N ARG A 90 3.86 -5.74 2.50
CA ARG A 90 5.09 -5.47 1.73
C ARG A 90 6.29 -6.00 2.48
N CYS A 91 7.21 -6.58 1.73
CA CYS A 91 8.54 -6.94 2.22
C CYS A 91 9.55 -5.96 1.64
N GLU A 92 10.27 -5.28 2.51
CA GLU A 92 11.34 -4.35 2.15
C GLU A 92 12.68 -4.97 2.50
N ARG A 93 13.64 -4.86 1.59
CA ARG A 93 15.02 -5.25 1.89
C ARG A 93 15.60 -4.21 2.85
N ILE A 94 16.06 -4.68 4.00
CA ILE A 94 16.74 -3.86 5.01
C ILE A 94 18.22 -4.22 5.01
N GLY A 95 19.09 -3.20 4.99
CA GLY A 95 20.53 -3.40 5.04
C GLY A 95 21.31 -2.27 4.40
N ILE A 96 22.62 -2.27 4.65
CA ILE A 96 23.55 -1.34 4.02
C ILE A 96 23.88 -1.91 2.63
N PRO A 97 23.76 -1.13 1.54
CA PRO A 97 24.18 -1.57 0.22
C PRO A 97 25.62 -2.11 0.26
N GLY A 98 25.83 -3.37 -0.15
CA GLY A 98 27.14 -4.03 -0.15
C GLY A 98 27.49 -4.84 1.12
N LEU A 99 26.65 -4.84 2.16
CA LEU A 99 26.76 -5.72 3.33
C LEU A 99 25.59 -6.71 3.40
N TYR A 100 25.64 -7.62 4.38
CA TYR A 100 24.51 -8.51 4.72
C TYR A 100 23.21 -7.72 4.84
N SER A 101 22.18 -8.21 4.14
CA SER A 101 20.85 -7.61 4.11
C SER A 101 19.81 -8.63 4.50
N GLY A 102 18.81 -8.20 5.27
CA GLY A 102 17.62 -8.98 5.58
C GLY A 102 16.38 -8.46 4.83
N PHE A 103 15.24 -9.07 5.12
CA PHE A 103 13.93 -8.57 4.69
C PHE A 103 13.10 -8.25 5.93
N ALA A 104 12.44 -7.09 5.91
CA ALA A 104 11.40 -6.73 6.87
C ALA A 104 10.06 -6.77 6.14
N CYS A 105 9.17 -7.64 6.57
CA CYS A 105 7.82 -7.72 6.04
C CYS A 105 6.85 -7.05 7.00
N SER A 106 6.00 -6.19 6.46
CA SER A 106 4.80 -5.70 7.16
C SER A 106 3.59 -6.48 6.65
N MET A 107 2.78 -6.95 7.59
CA MET A 107 1.51 -7.57 7.27
C MET A 107 0.57 -6.50 6.72
N GLY A 108 -0.06 -6.80 5.60
CA GLY A 108 -1.14 -6.00 5.06
C GLY A 108 -2.44 -6.29 5.79
N HIS A 109 -3.46 -5.54 5.41
CA HIS A 109 -4.81 -5.86 5.81
C HIS A 109 -5.21 -7.27 5.29
N ARG A 110 -6.00 -8.02 6.05
CA ARG A 110 -6.35 -9.43 5.75
C ARG A 110 -7.03 -9.59 4.40
N VAL A 111 -7.93 -8.67 4.04
CA VAL A 111 -8.58 -8.66 2.71
C VAL A 111 -7.55 -8.52 1.60
N ALA A 112 -6.44 -7.81 1.86
CA ALA A 112 -5.35 -7.71 0.88
C ALA A 112 -4.60 -9.02 0.66
N GLY A 113 -4.70 -9.98 1.60
CA GLY A 113 -4.18 -11.34 1.48
C GLY A 113 -5.12 -12.30 0.72
N LEU A 114 -6.40 -11.95 0.56
CA LEU A 114 -7.33 -12.72 -0.25
C LEU A 114 -6.96 -12.60 -1.73
N SER A 115 -6.97 -13.73 -2.45
CA SER A 115 -6.73 -13.69 -3.90
C SER A 115 -7.88 -12.93 -4.59
N ARG A 116 -7.57 -12.17 -5.64
CA ARG A 116 -8.59 -11.40 -6.38
C ARG A 116 -9.64 -12.30 -7.03
N HIS A 117 -9.21 -13.49 -7.47
CA HIS A 117 -10.09 -14.49 -8.05
C HIS A 117 -11.09 -15.01 -7.00
N PHE A 118 -10.61 -15.39 -5.83
CA PHE A 118 -11.46 -15.86 -4.74
C PHE A 118 -12.41 -14.77 -4.23
N GLN A 119 -11.94 -13.53 -4.19
CA GLN A 119 -12.81 -12.41 -3.87
C GLN A 119 -13.94 -12.24 -4.89
N ARG A 120 -13.66 -12.47 -6.18
CA ARG A 120 -14.68 -12.47 -7.24
C ARG A 120 -15.70 -13.59 -7.05
N GLU A 121 -15.23 -14.80 -6.76
CA GLU A 121 -16.10 -15.96 -6.52
C GLU A 121 -17.08 -15.66 -5.39
N ILE A 122 -16.60 -15.06 -4.29
CA ILE A 122 -17.46 -14.62 -3.19
C ILE A 122 -18.53 -13.65 -3.68
N TYR A 123 -18.20 -12.65 -4.52
CA TYR A 123 -19.22 -11.76 -5.07
C TYR A 123 -20.29 -12.49 -5.89
N GLU A 124 -19.88 -13.46 -6.71
CA GLU A 124 -20.78 -14.24 -7.58
C GLU A 124 -21.71 -15.17 -6.78
N HIS A 125 -21.40 -15.44 -5.51
CA HIS A 125 -22.25 -16.22 -4.60
C HIS A 125 -23.33 -15.42 -3.86
N PHE A 126 -23.28 -14.09 -3.90
CA PHE A 126 -24.34 -13.26 -3.33
C PHE A 126 -25.40 -12.96 -4.39
N ASP A 127 -26.68 -13.04 -3.98
CA ASP A 127 -27.80 -12.63 -4.83
C ASP A 127 -27.70 -11.13 -5.22
N ASP A 128 -27.26 -10.29 -4.28
CA ASP A 128 -26.86 -8.90 -4.51
C ASP A 128 -25.34 -8.75 -4.28
N PRO A 129 -24.52 -8.60 -5.35
CA PRO A 129 -23.08 -8.39 -5.22
C PRO A 129 -22.70 -7.18 -4.36
N ARG A 130 -23.60 -6.20 -4.16
CA ARG A 130 -23.33 -5.06 -3.27
C ARG A 130 -23.34 -5.47 -1.80
N GLU A 131 -24.01 -6.56 -1.42
CA GLU A 131 -23.94 -7.12 -0.07
C GLU A 131 -22.55 -7.71 0.21
N ALA A 132 -21.96 -8.42 -0.75
CA ALA A 132 -20.57 -8.83 -0.67
C ALA A 132 -19.63 -7.61 -0.56
N GLY A 133 -19.91 -6.53 -1.28
CA GLY A 133 -19.16 -5.27 -1.16
C GLY A 133 -19.19 -4.71 0.26
N ARG A 134 -20.39 -4.63 0.85
CA ARG A 134 -20.59 -4.23 2.26
C ARG A 134 -19.88 -5.17 3.24
N LEU A 135 -19.93 -6.47 2.98
CA LEU A 135 -19.19 -7.47 3.77
C LEU A 135 -17.69 -7.17 3.71
N PHE A 136 -17.09 -7.04 2.53
CA PHE A 136 -15.67 -6.70 2.42
C PHE A 136 -15.34 -5.39 3.10
N ALA A 137 -16.13 -4.33 2.88
CA ALA A 137 -15.94 -3.05 3.56
C ALA A 137 -15.96 -3.17 5.09
N SER A 138 -16.84 -4.01 5.64
CA SER A 138 -16.90 -4.29 7.09
C SER A 138 -15.65 -4.97 7.62
N LEU A 139 -14.88 -5.65 6.77
CA LEU A 139 -13.61 -6.25 7.14
C LEU A 139 -12.47 -5.23 7.19
N ALA A 140 -12.64 -4.00 6.70
CA ALA A 140 -11.58 -3.00 6.61
C ALA A 140 -10.98 -2.56 7.96
N SER A 141 -11.66 -2.81 9.07
CA SER A 141 -11.15 -2.53 10.41
C SER A 141 -10.11 -3.58 10.87
N TRP A 142 -9.42 -3.28 11.97
CA TRP A 142 -8.40 -4.14 12.58
C TRP A 142 -8.87 -4.79 13.88
N ASP A 143 -10.14 -4.62 14.24
CA ASP A 143 -10.71 -5.18 15.47
C ASP A 143 -10.86 -6.72 15.39
N ASP A 144 -11.08 -7.32 16.56
CA ASP A 144 -11.25 -8.77 16.71
C ASP A 144 -12.52 -9.26 15.99
N ASP A 145 -13.55 -8.42 15.89
CA ASP A 145 -14.79 -8.75 15.17
C ASP A 145 -14.54 -8.91 13.67
N ALA A 146 -13.80 -7.99 13.04
CA ALA A 146 -13.41 -8.09 11.65
C ALA A 146 -12.49 -9.30 11.41
N ASN A 147 -11.66 -9.66 12.40
CA ASN A 147 -10.88 -10.90 12.33
C ASN A 147 -11.76 -12.14 12.33
N ALA A 148 -12.71 -12.23 13.27
CA ALA A 148 -13.65 -13.34 13.36
C ALA A 148 -14.46 -13.47 12.06
N ARG A 149 -15.01 -12.35 11.57
CA ARG A 149 -15.74 -12.31 10.29
C ARG A 149 -14.87 -12.72 9.11
N PHE A 150 -13.62 -12.26 9.04
CA PHE A 150 -12.72 -12.66 7.95
C PHE A 150 -12.48 -14.18 7.96
N ASN A 151 -12.22 -14.77 9.12
CA ASN A 151 -12.04 -16.22 9.24
C ASN A 151 -13.32 -16.96 8.85
N SER A 152 -14.49 -16.50 9.28
CA SER A 152 -15.78 -17.06 8.88
C SER A 152 -16.01 -16.99 7.37
N VAL A 153 -15.64 -15.89 6.70
CA VAL A 153 -15.74 -15.78 5.23
C VAL A 153 -14.82 -16.79 4.54
N VAL A 154 -13.58 -16.95 5.04
CA VAL A 154 -12.64 -17.92 4.50
C VAL A 154 -13.12 -19.35 4.72
N GLU A 155 -13.62 -19.68 5.91
CA GLU A 155 -14.20 -21.00 6.23
C GLU A 155 -15.40 -21.31 5.33
N TRP A 156 -16.37 -20.41 5.25
CA TRP A 156 -17.53 -20.54 4.37
C TRP A 156 -17.13 -20.80 2.91
N ALA A 157 -16.10 -20.10 2.44
CA ALA A 157 -15.64 -20.24 1.07
C ALA A 157 -14.73 -21.47 0.84
N LEU A 158 -14.19 -22.09 1.89
CA LEU A 158 -13.43 -23.35 1.82
C LEU A 158 -14.32 -24.60 1.93
N GLU A 159 -15.51 -24.51 2.53
CA GLU A 159 -16.46 -25.63 2.68
C GLU A 159 -17.21 -26.01 1.38
N ASP A 160 -16.69 -25.60 0.22
CA ASP A 160 -17.25 -25.90 -1.11
C ASP A 160 -18.68 -25.38 -1.33
N TYR A 161 -18.97 -24.21 -0.73
CA TYR A 161 -20.10 -23.32 -1.04
C TYR A 161 -21.51 -23.95 -1.08
N PRO A 162 -21.97 -24.71 -0.06
CA PRO A 162 -23.26 -25.38 -0.16
C PRO A 162 -24.46 -24.42 -0.10
N ARG A 163 -24.33 -23.20 0.48
CA ARG A 163 -25.44 -22.29 0.78
C ARG A 163 -25.05 -20.80 0.79
N PRO A 164 -26.02 -19.87 0.62
CA PRO A 164 -25.79 -18.42 0.70
C PRO A 164 -25.18 -17.96 2.02
N TRP A 165 -24.30 -16.96 1.97
CA TRP A 165 -23.59 -16.41 3.13
C TRP A 165 -24.49 -16.07 4.32
N PRO A 166 -25.64 -15.38 4.17
CA PRO A 166 -26.50 -15.03 5.31
C PRO A 166 -27.01 -16.27 6.07
N VAL A 167 -27.29 -17.36 5.35
CA VAL A 167 -27.78 -18.62 5.92
C VAL A 167 -26.65 -19.32 6.68
N TRP A 168 -25.46 -19.43 6.07
CA TRP A 168 -24.31 -20.04 6.71
C TRP A 168 -23.92 -19.29 7.99
N LEU A 169 -23.88 -17.95 7.92
CA LEU A 169 -23.52 -17.10 9.06
C LEU A 169 -24.50 -17.26 10.22
N ALA A 170 -25.81 -17.36 9.95
CA ALA A 170 -26.82 -17.55 10.99
C ALA A 170 -26.65 -18.89 11.74
N GLU A 171 -26.16 -19.92 11.08
CA GLU A 171 -25.97 -21.26 11.67
C GLU A 171 -24.64 -21.40 12.42
N HIS A 172 -23.61 -20.66 12.00
CA HIS A 172 -22.26 -20.75 12.55
C HIS A 172 -21.92 -19.62 13.53
N ARG A 173 -22.74 -18.56 13.61
CA ARG A 173 -22.62 -17.53 14.64
C ARG A 173 -22.85 -18.14 16.01
N ARG A 174 -21.92 -17.91 16.96
CA ARG A 174 -22.07 -18.44 18.32
C ARG A 174 -23.10 -17.58 19.06
N PRO A 175 -23.96 -18.17 19.92
CA PRO A 175 -24.95 -17.42 20.70
C PRO A 175 -24.37 -16.33 21.60
N ASP A 176 -23.08 -16.38 21.91
CA ASP A 176 -22.40 -15.41 22.77
C ASP A 176 -21.87 -14.17 22.01
N ASP A 177 -21.87 -14.20 20.66
CA ASP A 177 -21.43 -13.06 19.83
C ASP A 177 -22.40 -11.86 19.97
N ASP A 178 -23.68 -12.11 20.28
CA ASP A 178 -24.70 -11.07 20.46
C ASP A 178 -24.62 -10.37 21.84
N LYS A 179 -23.81 -10.88 22.78
CA LYS A 179 -23.62 -10.27 24.11
C LYS A 179 -22.44 -9.30 24.17
N ALA A 180 -21.64 -9.21 23.10
CA ALA A 180 -20.41 -8.43 23.06
C ALA A 180 -20.56 -7.02 22.47
N SER A 181 -21.77 -6.60 22.07
CA SER A 181 -22.04 -5.20 21.67
C SER A 181 -22.52 -4.38 22.87
N PRO A 182 -21.70 -3.47 23.43
CA PRO A 182 -22.16 -2.44 24.35
C PRO A 182 -23.00 -1.35 23.66
#